data_AF-A0A5S5C5A4-F1
#
_entry.id   AF-A0A5S5C5A4-F1
#
_cell.length_a   1.000
_cell.length_b   1.000
_cell.length_c   1.000
_cell.angle_alpha   90.00
_cell.angle_beta   90.00
_cell.angle_gamma   90.00
#
_symmetry.space_group_name_H-M   'P 1'
#
loop_
_entity.id
_entity.type
_entity.pdbx_description
1 polymer ?
#
loop_
_entity_poly.entity_id
_entity_poly.type
_entity_poly.pdbx_seq_one_letter_code
_entity_poly.pdbx_strand_id
1 'polypeptide(L)' 'MTQQQLADKAGVTRQTIVALEKGNYSPSLELAFRIAHAFNLPLEEVFFYGANSD' A
#
# COMPACT_ATOMS: atom_id res chain seq x y z
N MET A 1 -9.78 8.33 2.68
CA MET A 1 -10.12 7.11 1.90
C MET A 1 -10.24 5.96 2.88
N THR A 2 -11.25 5.10 2.77
CA THR A 2 -11.38 3.90 3.61
C THR A 2 -10.50 2.76 3.07
N GLN A 3 -10.23 1.74 3.90
CA GLN A 3 -9.50 0.53 3.46
C GLN A 3 -10.18 -0.17 2.28
N GLN A 4 -11.52 -0.21 2.27
CA GLN A 4 -12.27 -0.80 1.15
C GLN A 4 -12.06 0.01 -0.13
N GLN A 5 -12.14 1.35 -0.05
CA GLN A 5 -11.91 2.20 -1.20
C GLN A 5 -10.48 2.08 -1.75
N LEU A 6 -9.47 1.91 -0.89
CA LEU A 6 -8.11 1.66 -1.33
C LEU A 6 -7.97 0.29 -1.99
N ALA A 7 -8.58 -0.74 -1.41
CA ALA A 7 -8.60 -2.09 -1.97
C ALA A 7 -9.21 -2.12 -3.37
N ASP A 8 -10.36 -1.44 -3.55
CA ASP A 8 -11.04 -1.30 -4.83
C ASP A 8 -10.15 -0.60 -5.87
N LYS A 9 -9.48 0.50 -5.49
CA LYS A 9 -8.55 1.22 -6.36
C LYS A 9 -7.29 0.43 -6.71
N ALA A 10 -6.75 -0.34 -5.77
CA ALA A 10 -5.53 -1.13 -5.95
C ALA A 10 -5.80 -2.50 -6.62
N GLY A 11 -7.07 -2.88 -6.78
CA GLY A 11 -7.47 -4.16 -7.37
C GLY A 11 -7.11 -5.35 -6.48
N VAL A 12 -7.23 -5.19 -5.16
CA VAL A 12 -6.96 -6.24 -4.16
C VAL A 12 -8.11 -6.35 -3.16
N THR A 13 -8.04 -7.34 -2.27
CA THR A 13 -9.05 -7.47 -1.21
C THR A 13 -8.79 -6.48 -0.09
N ARG A 14 -9.82 -6.13 0.67
CA ARG A 14 -9.66 -5.33 1.90
C ARG A 14 -8.69 -6.01 2.89
N GLN A 15 -8.70 -7.34 2.97
CA GLN A 15 -7.80 -8.10 3.82
C GLN A 15 -6.33 -7.92 3.41
N THR A 16 -6.04 -7.79 2.11
CA THR A 16 -4.70 -7.47 1.60
C THR A 16 -4.21 -6.12 2.12
N ILE A 17 -5.06 -5.10 2.07
CA ILE A 17 -4.75 -3.77 2.64
C ILE A 17 -4.50 -3.85 4.15
N VAL A 18 -5.35 -4.56 4.89
CA VAL A 18 -5.17 -4.76 6.34
C VAL A 18 -3.86 -5.49 6.66
N ALA A 19 -3.46 -6.48 5.86
CA ALA A 19 -2.21 -7.21 6.06
C ALA A 19 -0.98 -6.31 5.80
N LEU A 20 -1.05 -5.45 4.78
CA LEU A 20 -0.02 -4.44 4.47
C LEU A 20 0.14 -3.43 5.61
N GLU A 21 -0.97 -2.86 6.10
CA GLU A 21 -0.94 -1.87 7.19
C GLU A 21 -0.41 -2.45 8.51
N LYS A 22 -0.55 -3.76 8.72
CA LYS A 22 0.03 -4.46 9.88
C LYS A 22 1.52 -4.77 9.72
N GLY A 23 2.12 -4.51 8.56
CA GLY A 23 3.52 -4.86 8.28
C GLY A 23 3.77 -6.36 8.12
N ASN A 24 2.72 -7.18 8.01
CA ASN A 24 2.84 -8.64 7.95
C ASN A 24 3.24 -9.15 6.56
N TYR A 25 3.35 -8.25 5.58
CA TYR A 25 3.53 -8.59 4.19
C TYR A 25 4.17 -7.42 3.44
N SER A 26 5.16 -7.71 2.59
CA SER A 26 5.71 -6.74 1.64
C SER A 26 4.96 -6.86 0.31
N PRO A 27 4.39 -5.78 -0.24
CA PRO A 27 3.65 -5.84 -1.50
C PRO A 27 4.55 -6.23 -2.68
N SER A 28 3.96 -6.78 -3.73
CA SER A 28 4.63 -6.80 -5.04
C SER A 28 4.87 -5.37 -5.52
N LEU A 29 5.87 -5.17 -6.39
CA LEU A 29 6.17 -3.86 -6.96
C LEU A 29 4.94 -3.25 -7.67
N GLU A 30 4.19 -4.08 -8.40
CA GLU A 30 2.95 -3.67 -9.06
C GLU A 30 1.90 -3.15 -8.06
N LEU A 31 1.68 -3.87 -6.96
CA LEU A 31 0.74 -3.45 -5.92
C LEU A 31 1.19 -2.14 -5.26
N ALA A 32 2.49 -2.00 -5.02
CA ALA A 32 3.05 -0.77 -4.47
C ALA A 32 2.78 0.45 -5.38
N PHE A 33 2.98 0.30 -6.71
CA PHE A 33 2.64 1.35 -7.68
C PHE A 33 1.14 1.66 -7.72
N ARG A 34 0.28 0.64 -7.74
CA ARG A 34 -1.18 0.85 -7.73
C ARG A 34 -1.63 1.61 -6.48
N ILE A 35 -1.05 1.30 -5.33
CA ILE A 35 -1.33 2.01 -4.07
C ILE A 35 -0.83 3.45 -4.16
N ALA A 36 0.40 3.69 -4.61
CA ALA A 36 0.95 5.04 -4.77
C ALA A 36 0.09 5.92 -5.71
N HIS A 37 -0.35 5.35 -6.85
CA HIS A 37 -1.28 6.02 -7.75
C HIS A 37 -2.65 6.30 -7.12
N ALA A 38 -3.17 5.41 -6.27
CA ALA A 38 -4.44 5.63 -5.57
C ALA A 38 -4.39 6.85 -4.63
N PHE A 39 -3.20 7.20 -4.13
CA PHE A 39 -2.92 8.40 -3.34
C PHE A 39 -2.44 9.60 -4.17
N ASN A 40 -2.18 9.41 -5.47
CA ASN A 40 -1.58 10.42 -6.34
C ASN A 40 -0.23 10.94 -5.80
N LEU A 41 0.59 10.03 -5.29
CA LEU A 41 1.91 10.30 -4.76
C LEU A 41 2.97 9.48 -5.51
N PRO A 42 4.24 9.93 -5.53
CA PRO A 42 5.38 9.12 -5.96
C PRO A 42 5.49 7.84 -5.12
N LEU A 43 6.07 6.78 -5.70
CA LEU A 43 6.21 5.48 -5.02
C LEU A 43 7.01 5.63 -3.73
N GLU A 44 8.09 6.39 -3.81
CA GLU A 44 9.02 6.70 -2.73
C GLU A 44 8.43 7.59 -1.63
N GLU A 45 7.23 8.15 -1.79
CA GLU A 45 6.54 8.83 -0.68
C GLU A 45 5.61 7.90 0.11
N VAL A 46 5.29 6.74 -0.47
CA VAL A 46 4.36 5.76 0.11
C VAL A 46 5.10 4.52 0.63
N PHE A 47 6.15 4.09 -0.06
CA PHE A 47 6.96 2.93 0.30
C PHE A 47 8.45 3.28 0.34
N PHE A 48 9.12 2.82 1.39
CA PHE A 48 10.53 3.10 1.65
C PHE A 48 11.24 1.80 2.02
N TYR A 49 12.49 1.65 1.59
CA TYR A 49 13.34 0.52 1.97
C TYR A 49 14.43 1.01 2.91
N GLY A 50 14.32 0.67 4.19
CA GLY A 50 15.21 1.16 5.25
C GLY A 50 14.45 1.88 6.35
N ALA A 51 14.84 1.61 7.58
CA ALA A 51 14.12 1.93 8.81
C ALA A 51 13.61 3.39 8.90
N ASN A 52 12.31 3.54 9.15
CA ASN A 52 11.88 4.39 10.26
C ASN A 52 11.45 3.43 11.37
N SER A 53 12.45 2.99 12.13
CA SER A 53 12.26 2.52 13.49
C SER A 53 12.02 3.76 14.32
N ASP A 54 10.76 4.04 14.63
CA ASP A 54 10.36 4.75 15.84
C ASP A 54 9.10 4.05 16.41
#